data_AF-A0A1U7UIZ3-F1
#
_entry.id   AF-A0A1U7UIZ3-F1
#
_cell.length_a   1.000
_cell.length_b   1.000
_cell.length_c   1.000
_cell.angle_alpha   90.00
_cell.angle_beta   90.00
_cell.angle_gamma   90.00
#
_symmetry.space_group_name_H-M   'P 1'
#
loop_
_entity.id
_entity.type
_entity.pdbx_description
1 polymer ?
#
loop_
_entity_poly.entity_id
_entity_poly.type
_entity_poly.pdbx_seq_one_letter_code
_entity_poly.pdbx_strand_id
1 'polypeptide(L)'
;SYAGKYVPAIAYYIHSLNPVQEFEINLKGIAIGDAYSDPESIIGGYAAFLYEIGLLDEKQKKYFQKQCNECIQHIREQHWIQAFEILDKLLDGDLTSDPSYFQNVTGCTNYYNILQCMEPEDQTYYMKFLSLPEVRQAIHVGNRTFNDGAVVEKYLREDTVKSVKPWLTEIMNNYKVLIYNGQLDIIVAASLTERSLMAMNWKGSQEYRKAEKKVWKIFESDNEVAGYVRQVGDFYQVIVRGGGHILPYDQPLRSFDMINRFIYERGWDPYI
;
A
#
# COMPACT_ATOMS: atom_id res chain seq x y z
N SER A 1 1.50 -2.15 -0.45
CA SER A 1 2.30 -3.05 0.41
C SER A 1 3.42 -2.31 1.16
N TYR A 2 4.45 -3.06 1.62
CA TYR A 2 5.66 -2.62 2.31
C TYR A 2 6.50 -1.58 1.54
N ALA A 3 6.26 -1.41 0.23
CA ALA A 3 6.78 -0.29 -0.61
C ALA A 3 6.46 1.09 -0.06
N GLY A 4 5.37 1.20 0.71
CA GLY A 4 5.06 2.41 1.47
C GLY A 4 6.15 2.82 2.46
N LYS A 5 7.07 1.91 2.83
CA LYS A 5 8.23 2.20 3.68
C LYS A 5 9.49 2.49 2.88
N TYR A 6 9.91 1.55 2.04
CA TYR A 6 11.21 1.66 1.40
C TYR A 6 11.25 2.76 0.32
N VAL A 7 10.15 3.03 -0.39
CA VAL A 7 10.15 4.12 -1.39
C VAL A 7 10.32 5.49 -0.73
N PRO A 8 9.55 5.88 0.31
CA PRO A 8 9.81 7.14 1.03
C PRO A 8 11.17 7.19 1.71
N ALA A 9 11.65 6.08 2.29
CA ALA A 9 12.96 6.04 2.93
C ALA A 9 14.10 6.29 1.93
N ILE A 10 14.08 5.62 0.77
CA ILE A 10 15.06 5.80 -0.31
C ILE A 10 14.98 7.23 -0.86
N ALA A 11 13.78 7.73 -1.12
CA ALA A 11 13.58 9.10 -1.61
C ALA A 11 14.11 10.15 -0.62
N TYR A 12 13.85 9.97 0.68
CA TYR A 12 14.38 10.83 1.72
C TYR A 12 15.90 10.77 1.81
N TYR A 13 16.49 9.59 1.65
CA TYR A 13 17.94 9.42 1.61
C TYR A 13 18.56 10.17 0.42
N ILE A 14 17.98 10.04 -0.79
CA ILE A 14 18.41 10.81 -1.97
C ILE A 14 18.27 12.32 -1.71
N HIS A 15 17.12 12.76 -1.21
CA HIS A 15 16.84 14.16 -0.92
C HIS A 15 17.86 14.77 0.07
N SER A 16 18.17 14.07 1.15
CA SER A 16 19.10 14.54 2.18
C SER A 16 20.57 14.51 1.77
N LEU A 17 20.94 13.64 0.83
CA LEU A 17 22.33 13.51 0.39
C LEU A 17 22.68 14.33 -0.84
N ASN A 18 21.73 14.61 -1.74
CA ASN A 18 22.00 15.42 -2.93
C ASN A 18 22.74 16.74 -2.62
N PRO A 19 22.39 17.53 -1.59
CA PRO A 19 23.08 18.79 -1.30
C PRO A 19 24.55 18.65 -0.86
N VAL A 20 25.00 17.45 -0.51
CA VAL A 20 26.35 17.19 0.06
C VAL A 20 27.19 16.21 -0.76
N GLN A 21 26.65 15.66 -1.85
CA GLN A 21 27.36 14.72 -2.72
C GLN A 21 27.74 15.33 -4.06
N GLU A 22 28.84 14.83 -4.64
CA GLU A 22 29.31 15.23 -5.97
C GLU A 22 28.41 14.67 -7.09
N PHE A 23 27.83 13.49 -6.89
CA PHE A 23 26.88 12.87 -7.81
C PHE A 23 25.45 13.03 -7.28
N GLU A 24 24.65 13.86 -7.96
CA GLU A 24 23.25 14.08 -7.62
C GLU A 24 22.33 13.13 -8.39
N ILE A 25 21.41 12.49 -7.65
CA ILE A 25 20.31 11.75 -8.28
C ILE A 25 19.15 12.71 -8.51
N ASN A 26 18.81 12.95 -9.77
CA ASN A 26 17.71 13.83 -10.19
C ASN A 26 16.33 13.17 -9.96
N LEU A 27 15.98 12.94 -8.69
CA LEU A 27 14.68 12.41 -8.30
C LEU A 27 13.55 13.37 -8.69
N LYS A 28 12.64 12.93 -9.56
CA LYS A 28 11.50 13.74 -10.03
C LYS A 28 10.23 13.53 -9.23
N GLY A 29 10.07 12.38 -8.60
CA GLY A 29 8.90 12.06 -7.82
C GLY A 29 8.85 10.59 -7.43
N ILE A 30 7.85 10.23 -6.65
CA ILE A 30 7.58 8.85 -6.23
C ILE A 30 6.13 8.47 -6.50
N ALA A 31 5.90 7.20 -6.81
CA ALA A 31 4.57 6.59 -6.87
C ALA A 31 4.55 5.39 -5.92
N ILE A 32 3.55 5.32 -5.04
CA ILE A 32 3.38 4.22 -4.09
C ILE A 32 1.95 3.71 -4.11
N GLY A 33 1.81 2.40 -4.30
CA GLY A 33 0.54 1.68 -4.36
C GLY A 33 0.21 0.96 -3.06
N ASP A 34 -1.02 1.14 -2.60
CA ASP A 34 -1.62 0.43 -1.47
C ASP A 34 -0.68 0.50 -0.25
N ALA A 35 -0.15 1.70 -0.01
CA ALA A 35 1.13 1.91 0.68
C ALA A 35 1.01 1.86 2.21
N TYR A 36 1.72 0.92 2.84
CA TYR A 36 1.75 0.80 4.29
C TYR A 36 2.83 1.70 4.90
N SER A 37 2.48 2.97 5.16
CA SER A 37 3.47 4.02 5.51
C SER A 37 3.32 4.60 6.92
N ASP A 38 2.11 4.58 7.49
CA ASP A 38 1.80 5.10 8.82
C ASP A 38 0.98 4.08 9.63
N PRO A 39 1.65 3.07 10.24
CA PRO A 39 1.00 1.96 10.92
C PRO A 39 -0.07 2.39 11.93
N GLU A 40 0.21 3.39 12.76
CA GLU A 40 -0.73 3.86 13.78
C GLU A 40 -2.07 4.33 13.19
N SER A 41 -2.03 5.14 12.13
CA SER A 41 -3.24 5.63 11.46
C SER A 41 -3.98 4.50 10.77
N ILE A 42 -3.26 3.64 10.05
CA ILE A 42 -3.83 2.51 9.29
C ILE A 42 -4.49 1.51 10.25
N ILE A 43 -3.77 1.08 11.30
CA ILE A 43 -4.24 0.12 12.30
C ILE A 43 -5.50 0.64 12.99
N GLY A 44 -5.55 1.94 13.29
CA GLY A 44 -6.71 2.57 13.93
C GLY A 44 -7.98 2.58 13.08
N GLY A 45 -7.91 2.23 11.80
CA GLY A 45 -9.07 2.18 10.90
C GLY A 45 -9.60 0.77 10.61
N TYR A 46 -8.84 -0.30 10.86
CA TYR A 46 -9.21 -1.66 10.41
C TYR A 46 -10.58 -2.11 10.91
N ALA A 47 -10.84 -1.99 12.21
CA ALA A 47 -12.08 -2.51 12.80
C ALA A 47 -13.33 -1.85 12.19
N ALA A 48 -13.30 -0.54 11.94
CA ALA A 48 -14.39 0.16 11.30
C ALA A 48 -14.54 -0.27 9.82
N PHE A 49 -13.43 -0.28 9.08
CA PHE A 49 -13.43 -0.66 7.67
C PHE A 49 -13.96 -2.07 7.44
N LEU A 50 -13.41 -3.07 8.15
CA LEU A 50 -13.80 -4.48 8.01
C LEU A 50 -15.27 -4.71 8.39
N TYR A 51 -15.80 -3.94 9.35
CA TYR A 51 -17.22 -3.95 9.69
C TYR A 51 -18.08 -3.33 8.57
N GLU A 52 -17.68 -2.18 8.04
CA GLU A 52 -18.45 -1.44 7.02
C GLU A 52 -18.57 -2.20 5.69
N ILE A 53 -17.58 -3.02 5.35
CA ILE A 53 -17.62 -3.90 4.18
C ILE A 53 -18.27 -5.26 4.45
N GLY A 54 -18.76 -5.50 5.67
CA GLY A 54 -19.53 -6.68 6.05
C GLY A 54 -18.70 -7.93 6.38
N LEU A 55 -17.38 -7.81 6.57
CA LEU A 55 -16.53 -8.93 6.97
C LEU A 55 -16.57 -9.22 8.48
N LEU A 56 -16.93 -8.23 9.31
CA LEU A 56 -17.06 -8.40 10.75
C LEU A 56 -18.48 -8.06 11.23
N ASP A 57 -18.97 -8.82 12.21
CA ASP A 57 -20.12 -8.44 13.02
C ASP A 57 -19.73 -7.48 14.16
N GLU A 58 -20.71 -7.03 14.96
CA GLU A 58 -20.48 -6.11 16.09
C GLU A 58 -19.57 -6.67 17.19
N LYS A 59 -19.61 -7.98 17.45
CA LYS A 59 -18.75 -8.61 18.48
C LYS A 59 -17.31 -8.69 17.96
N GLN A 60 -17.15 -9.12 16.72
CA GLN A 60 -15.86 -9.25 16.05
C GLN A 60 -15.21 -7.88 15.87
N LYS A 61 -15.97 -6.85 15.46
CA LYS A 61 -15.52 -5.45 15.39
C LYS A 61 -14.98 -4.95 16.74
N LYS A 62 -15.70 -5.19 17.84
CA LYS A 62 -15.26 -4.77 19.19
C LYS A 62 -13.95 -5.45 19.59
N TYR A 63 -13.82 -6.74 19.31
CA TYR A 63 -12.57 -7.47 19.54
C TYR A 63 -11.44 -6.89 18.69
N PHE A 64 -11.66 -6.72 17.39
CA PHE A 64 -10.67 -6.17 16.46
C PHE A 64 -10.21 -4.78 16.90
N GLN A 65 -11.15 -3.90 17.27
CA GLN A 65 -10.85 -2.56 17.76
C GLN A 65 -10.01 -2.58 19.04
N LYS A 66 -10.29 -3.50 19.97
CA LYS A 66 -9.50 -3.67 21.20
C LYS A 66 -8.06 -4.02 20.86
N GLN A 67 -7.85 -4.99 19.98
CA GLN A 67 -6.52 -5.43 19.57
C GLN A 67 -5.76 -4.34 18.78
N CYS A 68 -6.45 -3.61 17.89
CA CYS A 68 -5.88 -2.43 17.24
C CYS A 68 -5.41 -1.37 18.25
N ASN A 69 -6.21 -1.08 19.29
CA ASN A 69 -5.85 -0.10 20.31
C ASN A 69 -4.62 -0.54 21.11
N GLU A 70 -4.53 -1.83 21.46
CA GLU A 70 -3.39 -2.43 22.16
C GLU A 70 -2.12 -2.41 21.30
N CYS A 71 -2.24 -2.76 20.01
CA CYS A 71 -1.13 -2.65 19.04
C CYS A 71 -0.62 -1.19 18.93
N ILE A 72 -1.52 -0.21 18.82
CA ILE A 72 -1.17 1.21 18.79
C ILE A 72 -0.49 1.65 20.09
N GLN A 73 -0.94 1.15 21.24
CA GLN A 73 -0.29 1.43 22.52
C GLN A 73 1.16 0.91 22.51
N HIS A 74 1.39 -0.33 22.09
CA HIS A 74 2.74 -0.88 21.96
C HIS A 74 3.61 -0.10 20.96
N ILE A 75 3.05 0.36 19.84
CA ILE A 75 3.75 1.25 18.89
C ILE A 75 4.21 2.54 19.59
N ARG A 76 3.33 3.19 20.35
CA ARG A 76 3.66 4.44 21.06
C ARG A 76 4.70 4.25 22.15
N GLU A 77 4.70 3.08 22.79
CA GLU A 77 5.67 2.68 23.82
C GLU A 77 6.96 2.09 23.22
N GLN A 78 7.06 1.99 21.88
CA GLN A 78 8.20 1.40 21.16
C GLN A 78 8.41 -0.10 21.42
N HIS A 79 7.37 -0.80 21.86
CA HIS A 79 7.31 -2.24 22.01
C HIS A 79 7.03 -2.91 20.65
N TRP A 80 7.97 -2.79 19.71
CA TRP A 80 7.75 -3.11 18.29
C TRP A 80 7.39 -4.57 18.01
N ILE A 81 8.06 -5.51 18.68
CA ILE A 81 7.78 -6.94 18.50
C ILE A 81 6.37 -7.26 18.98
N GLN A 82 5.97 -6.77 20.15
CA GLN A 82 4.63 -7.00 20.69
C GLN A 82 3.54 -6.41 19.79
N ALA A 83 3.76 -5.21 19.24
CA ALA A 83 2.86 -4.61 18.27
C ALA A 83 2.75 -5.45 16.99
N PHE A 84 3.88 -5.92 16.46
CA PHE A 84 3.92 -6.80 15.28
C PHE A 84 3.14 -8.09 15.53
N GLU A 85 3.41 -8.77 16.66
CA GLU A 85 2.74 -10.04 16.99
C GLU A 85 1.22 -9.90 17.12
N ILE A 86 0.71 -8.75 17.59
CA ILE A 86 -0.73 -8.50 17.60
C ILE A 86 -1.27 -8.34 16.18
N LEU A 87 -0.60 -7.55 15.34
CA LEU A 87 -1.04 -7.30 13.98
C LEU A 87 -1.03 -8.58 13.14
N ASP A 88 0.03 -9.37 13.26
CA ASP A 88 0.19 -10.66 12.59
C ASP A 88 -0.94 -11.62 12.99
N LYS A 89 -1.18 -11.83 14.30
CA LYS A 89 -2.31 -12.64 14.79
C LYS A 89 -3.66 -12.17 14.28
N LEU A 90 -3.84 -10.87 14.04
CA LEU A 90 -5.11 -10.33 13.59
C LEU A 90 -5.38 -10.57 12.10
N LEU A 91 -4.37 -10.37 11.24
CA LEU A 91 -4.56 -10.28 9.79
C LEU A 91 -3.87 -11.41 9.03
N ASP A 92 -2.56 -11.59 9.25
CA ASP A 92 -1.72 -12.44 8.39
C ASP A 92 -1.58 -13.85 8.98
N GLY A 93 -0.89 -13.97 10.11
CA GLY A 93 -0.83 -15.18 10.93
C GLY A 93 0.35 -16.10 10.61
N ASP A 94 1.12 -15.77 9.59
CA ASP A 94 2.19 -16.60 9.04
C ASP A 94 3.37 -16.83 10.00
N LEU A 95 3.62 -15.89 10.91
CA LEU A 95 4.75 -15.95 11.86
C LEU A 95 4.35 -16.24 13.31
N THR A 96 3.09 -16.01 13.70
CA THR A 96 2.68 -16.10 15.11
C THR A 96 1.37 -16.85 15.37
N SER A 97 0.51 -17.05 14.37
CA SER A 97 -0.77 -17.77 14.52
C SER A 97 -1.37 -18.16 13.17
N ASP A 98 -1.21 -19.43 12.78
CA ASP A 98 -1.88 -19.99 11.60
C ASP A 98 -3.04 -20.90 12.05
N PRO A 99 -4.32 -20.51 11.84
CA PRO A 99 -4.81 -19.36 11.08
C PRO A 99 -4.91 -18.04 11.90
N SER A 100 -4.87 -16.90 11.21
CA SER A 100 -5.09 -15.57 11.83
C SER A 100 -6.54 -15.38 12.31
N TYR A 101 -6.80 -14.36 13.12
CA TYR A 101 -8.16 -14.01 13.52
C TYR A 101 -9.04 -13.67 12.31
N PHE A 102 -8.51 -12.89 11.36
CA PHE A 102 -9.18 -12.55 10.10
C PHE A 102 -9.62 -13.81 9.35
N GLN A 103 -8.70 -14.78 9.16
CA GLN A 103 -9.03 -16.03 8.48
C GLN A 103 -10.08 -16.84 9.25
N ASN A 104 -9.98 -16.91 10.59
CA ASN A 104 -10.95 -17.62 11.42
C ASN A 104 -12.37 -17.06 11.31
N VAL A 105 -12.53 -15.74 11.21
CA VAL A 105 -13.86 -15.11 11.20
C VAL A 105 -14.44 -14.91 9.80
N THR A 106 -13.60 -14.83 8.77
CA THR A 106 -14.04 -14.65 7.38
C THR A 106 -14.06 -15.95 6.57
N GLY A 107 -13.28 -16.95 6.97
CA GLY A 107 -13.01 -18.15 6.19
C GLY A 107 -12.07 -17.93 5.01
N CYS A 108 -11.49 -16.73 4.86
CA CYS A 108 -10.65 -16.35 3.73
C CYS A 108 -9.19 -16.17 4.15
N THR A 109 -8.28 -16.69 3.33
CA THR A 109 -6.84 -16.50 3.49
C THR A 109 -6.33 -15.28 2.74
N ASN A 110 -7.03 -14.86 1.69
CA ASN A 110 -6.61 -13.74 0.85
C ASN A 110 -7.23 -12.43 1.37
N TYR A 111 -6.35 -11.50 1.74
CA TYR A 111 -6.68 -10.14 2.16
C TYR A 111 -6.22 -9.07 1.13
N TYR A 112 -5.85 -9.49 -0.09
CA TYR A 112 -5.45 -8.59 -1.16
C TYR A 112 -6.60 -8.15 -2.07
N ASN A 113 -7.70 -8.89 -2.09
CA ASN A 113 -8.88 -8.51 -2.88
C ASN A 113 -10.15 -9.09 -2.25
N ILE A 114 -11.09 -8.24 -1.84
CA ILE A 114 -12.35 -8.68 -1.19
C ILE A 114 -13.19 -9.65 -2.05
N LEU A 115 -13.01 -9.66 -3.37
CA LEU A 115 -13.72 -10.57 -4.27
C LEU A 115 -13.11 -11.98 -4.30
N GLN A 116 -11.93 -12.18 -3.71
CA GLN A 116 -11.16 -13.41 -3.78
C GLN A 116 -10.83 -13.89 -2.37
N CYS A 117 -11.39 -15.04 -1.98
CA CYS A 117 -11.20 -15.61 -0.65
C CYS A 117 -9.85 -16.36 -0.51
N MET A 118 -9.27 -16.78 -1.64
CA MET A 118 -7.98 -17.46 -1.74
C MET A 118 -7.10 -16.73 -2.74
N GLU A 119 -5.78 -16.90 -2.63
CA GLU A 119 -4.85 -16.36 -3.62
C GLU A 119 -5.07 -17.05 -4.99
N PRO A 120 -5.08 -16.30 -6.09
CA PRO A 120 -5.15 -16.88 -7.43
C PRO A 120 -3.97 -17.82 -7.73
N GLU A 121 -4.24 -18.98 -8.34
CA GLU A 121 -3.21 -19.98 -8.65
C GLU A 121 -2.09 -19.43 -9.56
N ASP A 122 -2.44 -18.51 -10.45
CA ASP A 122 -1.52 -17.90 -11.41
C ASP A 122 -0.45 -17.01 -10.77
N GLN A 123 -0.63 -16.56 -9.52
CA GLN A 123 0.43 -15.92 -8.73
C GLN A 123 1.64 -16.86 -8.53
N THR A 124 1.43 -18.18 -8.55
CA THR A 124 2.51 -19.17 -8.43
C THR A 124 3.30 -19.38 -9.72
N TYR A 125 2.77 -18.94 -10.88
CA TYR A 125 3.37 -19.25 -12.18
C TYR A 125 4.72 -18.56 -12.37
N TYR A 126 4.89 -17.37 -11.80
CA TYR A 126 6.13 -16.61 -11.92
C TYR A 126 7.33 -17.37 -11.33
N MET A 127 7.19 -17.96 -10.15
CA MET A 127 8.26 -18.75 -9.52
C MET A 127 8.59 -20.01 -10.33
N LYS A 128 7.58 -20.67 -10.90
CA LYS A 128 7.76 -21.84 -11.78
C LYS A 128 8.54 -21.45 -13.04
N PHE A 129 8.18 -20.33 -13.67
CA PHE A 129 8.87 -19.79 -14.85
C PHE A 129 10.34 -19.42 -14.54
N LEU A 130 10.60 -18.71 -13.45
CA LEU A 130 11.96 -18.35 -13.03
C LEU A 130 12.83 -19.55 -12.68
N SER A 131 12.22 -20.71 -12.41
CA SER A 131 12.95 -21.94 -12.08
C SER A 131 13.42 -22.71 -13.32
N LEU A 132 12.96 -22.35 -14.52
CA LEU A 132 13.37 -23.00 -15.77
C LEU A 132 14.87 -22.78 -16.05
N PRO A 133 15.64 -23.82 -16.43
CA PRO A 133 17.08 -23.70 -16.68
C PRO A 133 17.44 -22.61 -17.69
N GLU A 134 16.70 -22.51 -18.79
CA GLU A 134 16.88 -21.53 -19.86
C GLU A 134 16.63 -20.09 -19.37
N VAL A 135 15.61 -19.89 -18.52
CA VAL A 135 15.32 -18.58 -17.93
C VAL A 135 16.43 -18.19 -16.97
N ARG A 136 16.83 -19.10 -16.07
CA ARG A 136 17.93 -18.88 -15.11
C ARG A 136 19.25 -18.56 -15.80
N GLN A 137 19.54 -19.24 -16.91
CA GLN A 137 20.70 -18.96 -17.75
C GLN A 137 20.60 -17.56 -18.37
N ALA A 138 19.43 -17.20 -18.91
CA ALA A 138 19.19 -15.92 -19.57
C ALA A 138 19.28 -14.71 -18.62
N ILE A 139 18.87 -14.87 -17.35
CA ILE A 139 18.97 -13.80 -16.33
C ILE A 139 20.26 -13.88 -15.49
N HIS A 140 21.21 -14.75 -15.87
CA HIS A 140 22.55 -14.87 -15.28
C HIS A 140 22.60 -15.11 -13.76
N VAL A 141 21.60 -15.80 -13.18
CA VAL A 141 21.55 -16.08 -11.72
C VAL A 141 22.46 -17.24 -11.28
N GLY A 142 23.05 -17.97 -12.23
CA GLY A 142 23.90 -19.13 -11.96
C GLY A 142 23.18 -20.18 -11.11
N ASN A 143 23.82 -20.62 -10.02
CA ASN A 143 23.28 -21.64 -9.12
C ASN A 143 22.53 -21.05 -7.91
N ARG A 144 22.16 -19.75 -7.93
CA ARG A 144 21.44 -19.13 -6.80
C ARG A 144 20.01 -19.67 -6.72
N THR A 145 19.59 -20.06 -5.52
CA THR A 145 18.21 -20.46 -5.22
C THR A 145 17.32 -19.24 -5.14
N PHE A 146 16.12 -19.31 -5.73
CA PHE A 146 15.09 -18.30 -5.51
C PHE A 146 14.66 -18.30 -4.04
N ASN A 147 14.41 -17.12 -3.46
CA ASN A 147 13.89 -16.96 -2.10
C ASN A 147 12.62 -16.10 -2.18
N ASP A 148 11.59 -16.51 -1.44
CA ASP A 148 10.28 -15.85 -1.37
C ASP A 148 10.29 -14.61 -0.45
N GLY A 149 11.29 -14.50 0.43
CA GLY A 149 11.45 -13.36 1.34
C GLY A 149 11.03 -13.64 2.78
N ALA A 150 10.53 -14.83 3.12
CA ALA A 150 10.07 -15.15 4.48
C ALA A 150 11.15 -14.95 5.56
N VAL A 151 12.42 -15.25 5.23
CA VAL A 151 13.56 -14.98 6.13
C VAL A 151 13.75 -13.48 6.35
N VAL A 152 13.62 -12.67 5.30
CA VAL A 152 13.78 -11.21 5.38
C VAL A 152 12.69 -10.61 6.26
N GLU A 153 11.44 -11.02 6.06
CA GLU A 153 10.31 -10.60 6.86
C GLU A 153 10.52 -10.87 8.37
N LYS A 154 11.00 -12.07 8.72
CA LYS A 154 11.32 -12.41 10.11
C LYS A 154 12.31 -11.44 10.75
N TYR A 155 13.28 -10.93 10.00
CA TYR A 155 14.25 -9.93 10.47
C TYR A 155 13.71 -8.50 10.46
N LEU A 156 12.66 -8.22 9.68
CA LEU A 156 12.05 -6.89 9.54
C LEU A 156 10.78 -6.70 10.38
N ARG A 157 10.37 -7.67 11.21
CA ARG A 157 9.17 -7.61 12.07
C ARG A 157 9.02 -6.30 12.85
N GLU A 158 10.09 -5.83 13.49
CA GLU A 158 10.03 -4.55 14.21
C GLU A 158 9.81 -3.37 13.28
N ASP A 159 10.44 -3.40 12.11
CA ASP A 159 10.34 -2.32 11.14
C ASP A 159 8.91 -2.20 10.60
N THR A 160 8.19 -3.32 10.42
CA THR A 160 6.81 -3.33 9.94
C THR A 160 5.93 -2.32 10.71
N VAL A 161 6.04 -2.23 12.02
CA VAL A 161 5.19 -1.32 12.82
C VAL A 161 5.77 0.09 13.02
N LYS A 162 6.98 0.38 12.54
CA LYS A 162 7.60 1.72 12.61
C LYS A 162 7.05 2.65 11.52
N SER A 163 6.70 3.88 11.86
CA SER A 163 6.16 4.84 10.89
C SER A 163 7.27 5.47 10.04
N VAL A 164 7.04 5.56 8.73
CA VAL A 164 7.88 6.36 7.80
C VAL A 164 7.20 7.69 7.42
N LYS A 165 6.10 8.03 8.09
CA LYS A 165 5.34 9.26 7.88
C LYS A 165 6.21 10.54 7.84
N PRO A 166 7.23 10.72 8.69
CA PRO A 166 8.08 11.92 8.62
C PRO A 166 8.82 12.03 7.27
N TRP A 167 9.38 10.93 6.77
CA TRP A 167 10.08 10.89 5.48
C TRP A 167 9.12 11.12 4.32
N LEU A 168 7.95 10.48 4.34
CA LEU A 168 6.93 10.70 3.32
C LEU A 168 6.44 12.16 3.32
N THR A 169 6.26 12.77 4.49
CA THR A 169 5.88 14.19 4.61
C THR A 169 6.92 15.10 3.99
N GLU A 170 8.21 14.85 4.24
CA GLU A 170 9.30 15.62 3.63
C GLU A 170 9.27 15.47 2.10
N ILE A 171 9.07 14.26 1.59
CA ILE A 171 9.01 14.03 0.15
C ILE A 171 7.79 14.69 -0.50
N MET A 172 6.62 14.65 0.15
CA MET A 172 5.42 15.36 -0.31
C MET A 172 5.59 16.89 -0.32
N ASN A 173 6.49 17.44 0.50
CA ASN A 173 6.78 18.87 0.51
C ASN A 173 7.70 19.30 -0.65
N ASN A 174 8.51 18.39 -1.18
CA ASN A 174 9.61 18.74 -2.09
C ASN A 174 9.50 18.11 -3.50
N TYR A 175 8.71 17.05 -3.66
CA TYR A 175 8.62 16.28 -4.90
C TYR A 175 7.18 16.00 -5.30
N LYS A 176 7.03 15.55 -6.56
CA LYS A 176 5.79 14.99 -7.05
C LYS A 176 5.53 13.63 -6.40
N VAL A 177 4.32 13.43 -5.88
CA VAL A 177 3.96 12.20 -5.16
C VAL A 177 2.60 11.69 -5.63
N LEU A 178 2.57 10.44 -6.10
CA LEU A 178 1.35 9.69 -6.37
C LEU A 178 1.18 8.62 -5.29
N ILE A 179 0.05 8.68 -4.59
CA ILE A 179 -0.42 7.60 -3.72
C ILE A 179 -1.68 7.04 -4.34
N TYR A 180 -1.66 5.76 -4.67
CA TYR A 180 -2.80 5.09 -5.27
C TYR A 180 -3.22 3.86 -4.47
N ASN A 181 -4.51 3.51 -4.54
CA ASN A 181 -5.05 2.30 -3.92
C ASN A 181 -5.99 1.58 -4.89
N GLY A 182 -5.98 0.26 -4.83
CA GLY A 182 -7.10 -0.55 -5.30
C GLY A 182 -8.33 -0.35 -4.41
N GLN A 183 -9.49 -0.16 -5.03
CA GLN A 183 -10.76 -0.04 -4.30
C GLN A 183 -11.12 -1.28 -3.47
N LEU A 184 -10.63 -2.46 -3.87
CA LEU A 184 -10.97 -3.76 -3.32
C LEU A 184 -9.88 -4.33 -2.39
N ASP A 185 -8.79 -3.60 -2.16
CA ASP A 185 -7.76 -3.98 -1.21
C ASP A 185 -8.32 -3.98 0.23
N ILE A 186 -7.98 -5.01 1.01
CA ILE A 186 -8.35 -5.10 2.43
C ILE A 186 -7.17 -4.67 3.31
N ILE A 187 -5.97 -5.19 3.05
CA ILE A 187 -4.83 -5.02 3.94
C ILE A 187 -4.36 -3.56 4.02
N VAL A 188 -4.41 -2.80 2.93
CA VAL A 188 -4.11 -1.36 2.93
C VAL A 188 -5.19 -0.59 2.17
N ALA A 189 -6.43 -0.81 2.59
CA ALA A 189 -7.61 -0.24 1.94
C ALA A 189 -7.54 1.29 1.78
N ALA A 190 -8.24 1.78 0.75
CA ALA A 190 -8.33 3.20 0.42
C ALA A 190 -8.74 4.10 1.60
N SER A 191 -9.65 3.64 2.47
CA SER A 191 -10.10 4.38 3.66
C SER A 191 -9.02 4.47 4.74
N LEU A 192 -8.16 3.45 4.86
CA LEU A 192 -7.04 3.45 5.80
C LEU A 192 -5.92 4.38 5.32
N THR A 193 -5.66 4.40 4.02
CA THR A 193 -4.74 5.35 3.39
C THR A 193 -5.27 6.79 3.52
N GLU A 194 -6.56 7.02 3.32
CA GLU A 194 -7.19 8.32 3.56
C GLU A 194 -7.02 8.78 5.01
N ARG A 195 -7.22 7.88 5.97
CA ARG A 195 -7.00 8.17 7.40
C ARG A 195 -5.56 8.60 7.68
N SER A 196 -4.58 7.90 7.09
CA SER A 196 -3.16 8.27 7.17
C SER A 196 -2.90 9.67 6.59
N LEU A 197 -3.41 9.95 5.39
CA LEU A 197 -3.26 11.26 4.73
C LEU A 197 -3.88 12.41 5.52
N MET A 198 -5.04 12.19 6.14
CA MET A 198 -5.70 13.19 7.00
C MET A 198 -4.89 13.52 8.27
N ALA A 199 -4.11 12.55 8.77
CA ALA A 199 -3.23 12.70 9.92
C ALA A 199 -1.86 13.31 9.59
N MET A 200 -1.49 13.41 8.30
CA MET A 200 -0.22 14.00 7.86
C MET A 200 -0.27 15.52 7.82
N ASN A 201 0.83 16.16 8.25
CA ASN A 201 1.01 17.61 8.23
C ASN A 201 2.08 18.02 7.20
N TRP A 202 1.69 18.01 5.93
CA TRP A 202 2.50 18.50 4.82
C TRP A 202 1.94 19.84 4.30
N LYS A 203 2.69 20.53 3.44
CA LYS A 203 2.41 21.90 2.96
C LYS A 203 0.99 22.08 2.40
N GLY A 204 0.47 21.09 1.68
CA GLY A 204 -0.87 21.11 1.08
C GLY A 204 -1.94 20.42 1.92
N SER A 205 -1.67 20.03 3.18
CA SER A 205 -2.63 19.27 3.98
C SER A 205 -3.94 20.03 4.25
N GLN A 206 -3.91 21.35 4.39
CA GLN A 206 -5.13 22.16 4.56
C GLN A 206 -5.97 22.22 3.28
N GLU A 207 -5.32 22.33 2.12
CA GLU A 207 -5.97 22.29 0.81
C GLU A 207 -6.53 20.89 0.53
N TYR A 208 -5.80 19.84 0.88
CA TYR A 208 -6.22 18.45 0.73
C TYR A 208 -7.54 18.15 1.45
N ARG A 209 -7.74 18.70 2.65
CA ARG A 209 -9.00 18.56 3.41
C ARG A 209 -10.20 19.22 2.72
N LYS A 210 -9.96 20.20 1.85
CA LYS A 210 -10.98 20.94 1.11
C LYS A 210 -11.12 20.46 -0.34
N ALA A 211 -10.08 19.79 -0.87
CA ALA A 211 -10.02 19.36 -2.25
C ALA A 211 -11.04 18.26 -2.54
N GLU A 212 -11.84 18.48 -3.56
CA GLU A 212 -12.85 17.53 -4.03
C GLU A 212 -12.19 16.37 -4.80
N LYS A 213 -12.81 15.19 -4.71
CA LYS A 213 -12.45 14.05 -5.57
C LYS A 213 -13.12 14.23 -6.93
N LYS A 214 -12.33 14.21 -7.99
CA LYS A 214 -12.79 14.20 -9.39
C LYS A 214 -13.02 12.77 -9.86
N VAL A 215 -14.01 12.58 -10.71
CA VAL A 215 -14.25 11.33 -11.43
C VAL A 215 -13.25 11.23 -12.57
N TRP A 216 -12.56 10.10 -12.68
CA TRP A 216 -11.63 9.82 -13.77
C TRP A 216 -12.16 8.70 -14.67
N LYS A 217 -12.18 8.99 -15.97
CA LYS A 217 -12.38 8.05 -17.07
C LYS A 217 -11.16 8.08 -17.97
N ILE A 218 -10.86 6.98 -18.66
CA ILE A 218 -9.73 6.96 -19.59
C ILE A 218 -10.16 7.68 -20.87
N PHE A 219 -11.29 7.27 -21.45
CA PHE A 219 -11.88 7.87 -22.66
C PHE A 219 -13.24 8.51 -22.35
N GLU A 220 -13.61 9.55 -23.09
CA GLU A 220 -14.94 10.18 -22.97
C GLU A 220 -16.06 9.18 -23.27
N SER A 221 -15.80 8.27 -24.22
CA SER A 221 -16.70 7.20 -24.62
C SER A 221 -16.84 6.07 -23.59
N ASP A 222 -16.02 6.04 -22.54
CA ASP A 222 -16.10 4.98 -21.53
C ASP A 222 -17.43 5.06 -20.77
N ASN A 223 -18.17 3.96 -20.77
CA ASN A 223 -19.38 3.85 -19.94
C ASN A 223 -19.03 3.77 -18.44
N GLU A 224 -17.90 3.16 -18.11
CA GLU A 224 -17.46 2.92 -16.75
C GLU A 224 -16.46 3.97 -16.25
N VAL A 225 -16.55 4.29 -14.96
CA VAL A 225 -15.55 5.10 -14.27
C VAL A 225 -14.31 4.26 -13.99
N ALA A 226 -13.14 4.78 -14.33
CA ALA A 226 -11.85 4.13 -14.04
C ALA A 226 -11.44 4.30 -12.57
N GLY A 227 -11.73 5.48 -12.00
CA GLY A 227 -11.37 5.77 -10.62
C GLY A 227 -11.76 7.17 -10.17
N TYR A 228 -11.17 7.57 -9.06
CA TYR A 228 -11.37 8.87 -8.44
C TYR A 228 -10.02 9.49 -8.11
N VAL A 229 -9.88 10.78 -8.33
CA VAL A 229 -8.62 11.50 -8.18
C VAL A 229 -8.82 12.70 -7.28
N ARG A 230 -7.97 12.87 -6.28
CA ARG A 230 -7.85 14.12 -5.53
C ARG A 230 -6.44 14.65 -5.73
N GLN A 231 -6.32 15.87 -6.24
CA GLN A 231 -5.04 16.50 -6.53
C GLN A 231 -4.89 17.80 -5.75
N VAL A 232 -3.70 18.02 -5.20
CA VAL A 232 -3.28 19.27 -4.56
C VAL A 232 -1.84 19.56 -4.98
N GLY A 233 -1.66 20.55 -5.87
CA GLY A 233 -0.37 20.81 -6.51
C GLY A 233 0.20 19.54 -7.15
N ASP A 234 1.40 19.14 -6.70
CA ASP A 234 2.14 17.98 -7.17
C ASP A 234 1.83 16.68 -6.40
N PHE A 235 0.86 16.71 -5.50
CA PHE A 235 0.36 15.52 -4.81
C PHE A 235 -0.92 14.99 -5.44
N TYR A 236 -0.98 13.67 -5.64
CA TYR A 236 -2.09 12.95 -6.26
C TYR A 236 -2.51 11.78 -5.38
N GLN A 237 -3.76 11.75 -4.94
CA GLN A 237 -4.41 10.55 -4.41
C GLN A 237 -5.30 9.95 -5.49
N VAL A 238 -5.12 8.68 -5.82
CA VAL A 238 -5.90 7.99 -6.85
C VAL A 238 -6.50 6.70 -6.30
N ILE A 239 -7.83 6.55 -6.43
CA ILE A 239 -8.53 5.30 -6.11
C ILE A 239 -8.93 4.65 -7.43
N VAL A 240 -8.45 3.44 -7.69
CA VAL A 240 -8.74 2.73 -8.94
C VAL A 240 -9.84 1.71 -8.70
N ARG A 241 -10.96 1.88 -9.42
CA ARG A 241 -12.13 1.00 -9.27
C ARG A 241 -11.82 -0.40 -9.73
N GLY A 242 -12.36 -1.40 -9.04
CA GLY A 242 -12.24 -2.81 -9.42
C GLY A 242 -10.84 -3.42 -9.27
N GLY A 243 -9.89 -2.71 -8.67
CA GLY A 243 -8.56 -3.21 -8.37
C GLY A 243 -8.39 -3.56 -6.90
N GLY A 244 -7.65 -4.61 -6.58
CA GLY A 244 -7.19 -4.96 -5.23
C GLY A 244 -5.76 -4.46 -4.98
N HIS A 245 -5.04 -5.14 -4.08
CA HIS A 245 -3.70 -4.77 -3.62
C HIS A 245 -2.65 -4.81 -4.73
N ILE A 246 -2.75 -5.78 -5.65
CA ILE A 246 -1.85 -5.91 -6.79
C ILE A 246 -2.50 -5.21 -7.98
N LEU A 247 -2.57 -3.88 -7.90
CA LEU A 247 -3.39 -3.09 -8.80
C LEU A 247 -3.11 -3.34 -10.31
N PRO A 248 -1.85 -3.43 -10.79
CA PRO A 248 -1.59 -3.71 -12.20
C PRO A 248 -2.06 -5.09 -12.66
N TYR A 249 -2.17 -6.06 -11.75
CA TYR A 249 -2.72 -7.39 -12.04
C TYR A 249 -4.24 -7.31 -12.22
N ASP A 250 -4.96 -6.66 -11.30
CA ASP A 250 -6.43 -6.58 -11.36
C ASP A 250 -6.95 -5.61 -12.43
N GLN A 251 -6.24 -4.50 -12.66
CA GLN A 251 -6.68 -3.40 -13.53
C GLN A 251 -5.50 -2.87 -14.39
N PRO A 252 -4.98 -3.65 -15.34
CA PRO A 252 -3.77 -3.31 -16.09
C PRO A 252 -3.91 -2.03 -16.91
N LEU A 253 -5.02 -1.86 -17.66
CA LEU A 253 -5.25 -0.68 -18.49
C LEU A 253 -5.35 0.60 -17.65
N ARG A 254 -6.10 0.56 -16.54
CA ARG A 254 -6.26 1.70 -15.64
C ARG A 254 -4.94 2.05 -14.97
N SER A 255 -4.21 1.05 -14.48
CA SER A 255 -2.89 1.25 -13.88
C SER A 255 -1.90 1.89 -14.87
N PHE A 256 -1.92 1.44 -16.12
CA PHE A 256 -1.07 1.98 -17.18
C PHE A 256 -1.41 3.44 -17.50
N ASP A 257 -2.69 3.78 -17.65
CA ASP A 257 -3.09 5.17 -17.89
C ASP A 257 -2.73 6.08 -16.70
N MET A 258 -3.03 5.64 -15.48
CA MET A 258 -2.69 6.35 -14.24
C MET A 258 -1.19 6.69 -14.16
N ILE A 259 -0.31 5.71 -14.37
CA ILE A 259 1.13 5.94 -14.26
C ILE A 259 1.65 6.82 -15.41
N ASN A 260 1.09 6.71 -16.62
CA ASN A 260 1.44 7.58 -17.73
C ASN A 260 1.03 9.04 -17.48
N ARG A 261 -0.16 9.28 -16.92
CA ARG A 261 -0.61 10.61 -16.50
C ARG A 261 0.33 11.21 -15.46
N PHE A 262 0.75 10.40 -14.50
CA PHE A 262 1.72 10.82 -13.50
C PHE A 262 3.09 11.12 -14.09
N ILE A 263 3.65 10.26 -14.96
CA ILE A 263 4.99 10.45 -15.51
C ILE A 263 5.03 11.61 -16.50
N TYR A 264 4.02 11.71 -17.38
CA TYR A 264 4.01 12.67 -18.49
C TYR A 264 3.16 13.92 -18.23
N GLU A 265 2.65 14.10 -17.01
CA GLU A 265 1.86 15.29 -16.63
C GLU A 265 0.62 15.50 -17.49
N ARG A 266 0.08 14.40 -18.03
CA ARG A 266 -1.21 14.42 -18.70
C ARG A 266 -2.24 14.52 -17.58
N GLY A 267 -2.96 15.65 -17.52
CA GLY A 267 -4.00 15.88 -16.51
C GLY A 267 -5.06 14.77 -16.48
N TRP A 268 -6.10 14.93 -15.67
CA TRP A 268 -7.07 13.85 -15.42
C TRP A 268 -8.32 13.90 -16.31
N ASP A 269 -8.33 14.79 -17.30
CA ASP A 269 -9.40 14.85 -18.29
C ASP A 269 -9.32 13.62 -19.22
N PRO A 270 -10.46 13.01 -19.56
CA PRO A 270 -10.49 11.85 -20.44
C PRO A 270 -9.93 12.18 -21.84
N TYR A 271 -9.42 11.17 -22.53
CA TYR A 271 -9.09 11.28 -23.95
C TYR A 271 -10.38 11.35 -24.78
N ILE A 272 -10.36 12.17 -25.82
CA ILE A 272 -11.41 12.28 -26.84
C ILE A 272 -11.37 11.05 -27.76
#